data_AF-A0A382YEE8-F1
#
_entry.id   AF-A0A382YEE8-F1
#
_cell.length_a   1.000
_cell.length_b   1.000
_cell.length_c   1.000
_cell.angle_alpha   90.00
_cell.angle_beta   90.00
_cell.angle_gamma   90.00
#
_symmetry.space_group_name_H-M   'P 1'
#
loop_
_entity.id
_entity.type
_entity.pdbx_description
1 polymer ?
#
loop_
_entity_poly.entity_id
_entity_poly.type
_entity_poly.pdbx_seq_one_letter_code
_entity_poly.pdbx_strand_id
1 'polypeptide(L)'
;MSTKKTNSNIPLEPFYGKESKPGMYPYTSGIYSDMYCGKLWTMRQYAGFTSAAESNKRYRYLIDQGVMGLSIAFDLPTQTGYDSDHALAIGEIGKVGVPICSLADMEILFQDIQLDRVSVSMTINSTAAILLAFLVVTAEKQSISRDNLNGTVQNDVLKEYIA
;
A
#
# COMPACT_ATOMS: atom_id res chain seq x y z
N MET A 1 30.37 -33.27 -9.43
CA MET A 1 30.08 -32.08 -8.59
C MET A 1 28.57 -31.87 -8.64
N SER A 2 27.90 -31.74 -7.49
CA SER A 2 26.45 -31.52 -7.45
C SER A 2 26.11 -30.15 -8.06
N THR A 3 25.27 -30.12 -9.10
CA THR A 3 24.80 -28.88 -9.73
C THR A 3 24.02 -28.08 -8.68
N LYS A 4 24.50 -26.89 -8.31
CA LYS A 4 23.78 -26.02 -7.36
C LYS A 4 22.41 -25.67 -7.95
N LYS A 5 21.37 -25.73 -7.14
CA LYS A 5 20.00 -25.36 -7.53
C LYS A 5 19.44 -24.31 -6.58
N THR A 6 18.51 -23.50 -7.06
CA THR A 6 17.70 -22.60 -6.21
C THR A 6 16.63 -23.39 -5.44
N ASN A 7 15.97 -22.76 -4.46
CA ASN A 7 14.80 -23.33 -3.76
C ASN A 7 13.62 -23.62 -4.70
N SER A 8 13.59 -22.99 -5.87
CA SER A 8 12.63 -23.25 -6.95
C SER A 8 13.10 -24.35 -7.92
N ASN A 9 14.14 -25.12 -7.56
CA ASN A 9 14.72 -26.22 -8.34
C ASN A 9 15.39 -25.81 -9.68
N ILE A 10 15.74 -24.53 -9.86
CA ILE A 10 16.41 -24.05 -11.07
C ILE A 10 17.92 -24.34 -10.97
N PRO A 11 18.54 -25.06 -11.92
CA PRO A 11 19.99 -25.24 -11.97
C PRO A 11 20.72 -23.91 -12.15
N LEU A 12 21.79 -23.72 -11.38
CA LEU A 12 22.66 -22.56 -11.48
C LEU A 12 23.89 -22.87 -12.34
N GLU A 13 24.10 -22.07 -13.38
CA GLU A 13 25.30 -22.11 -14.20
C GLU A 13 26.45 -21.34 -13.51
N PRO A 14 27.72 -21.73 -13.73
CA PRO A 14 28.86 -21.01 -13.17
C PRO A 14 29.01 -19.56 -13.68
N PHE A 15 28.39 -19.23 -14.82
CA PHE A 15 28.45 -17.91 -15.45
C PHE A 15 27.17 -17.63 -16.27
N TYR A 16 26.65 -16.40 -16.21
CA TYR A 16 25.51 -15.93 -17.00
C TYR A 16 25.90 -14.65 -17.76
N GLY A 17 25.61 -14.58 -19.06
CA GLY A 17 25.94 -13.43 -19.89
C GLY A 17 24.96 -13.23 -21.05
N LYS A 18 24.06 -12.26 -20.92
CA LYS A 18 23.43 -11.53 -22.02
C LYS A 18 22.88 -10.20 -21.48
N GLU A 19 23.25 -9.12 -22.13
CA GLU A 19 22.74 -7.79 -21.81
C GLU A 19 21.44 -7.52 -22.56
N SER A 20 20.43 -7.03 -21.86
CA SER A 20 19.25 -6.39 -22.46
C SER A 20 19.21 -4.92 -22.05
N LYS A 21 18.66 -4.06 -22.93
CA LYS A 21 18.45 -2.64 -22.62
C LYS A 21 17.12 -2.44 -21.89
N PRO A 22 17.05 -1.58 -20.87
CA PRO A 22 15.79 -1.25 -20.19
C PRO A 22 14.87 -0.40 -21.09
N GLY A 23 13.57 -0.35 -20.78
CA GLY A 23 12.59 0.48 -21.48
C GLY A 23 12.08 -0.08 -22.82
N MET A 24 12.46 -1.30 -23.20
CA MET A 24 11.99 -1.96 -24.41
C MET A 24 11.38 -3.31 -24.09
N TYR A 25 10.25 -3.64 -24.74
CA TYR A 25 9.66 -4.98 -24.69
C TYR A 25 10.72 -6.06 -24.97
N PRO A 26 10.81 -7.13 -24.15
CA PRO A 26 9.88 -7.57 -23.11
C PRO A 26 10.16 -7.02 -21.70
N TYR A 27 10.91 -5.91 -21.59
CA TYR A 27 11.24 -5.19 -20.36
C TYR A 27 12.07 -5.98 -19.34
N THR A 28 12.85 -6.96 -19.80
CA THR A 28 13.70 -7.81 -18.94
C THR A 28 14.66 -7.01 -18.06
N SER A 29 15.17 -5.88 -18.55
CA SER A 29 16.07 -5.00 -17.80
C SER A 29 15.38 -3.83 -17.08
N GLY A 30 14.05 -3.76 -17.12
CA GLY A 30 13.25 -2.68 -16.50
C GLY A 30 12.31 -1.99 -17.49
N ILE A 31 11.25 -1.39 -16.93
CA ILE A 31 10.15 -0.80 -17.71
C ILE A 31 10.43 0.63 -18.23
N TYR A 32 11.39 1.34 -17.63
CA TYR A 32 11.78 2.70 -18.02
C TYR A 32 13.18 2.68 -18.61
N SER A 33 13.47 3.48 -19.64
CA SER A 33 14.80 3.52 -20.27
C SER A 33 15.91 3.96 -19.31
N ASP A 34 15.60 4.90 -18.41
CA ASP A 34 16.60 5.54 -17.56
C ASP A 34 16.58 4.98 -16.13
N MET A 35 15.60 4.12 -15.81
CA MET A 35 15.40 3.48 -14.51
C MET A 35 15.70 4.45 -13.34
N TYR A 36 16.58 4.05 -12.43
CA TYR A 36 16.95 4.82 -11.23
C TYR A 36 17.95 5.95 -11.51
N CYS A 37 18.50 6.04 -12.73
CA CYS A 37 19.25 7.24 -13.14
C CYS A 37 18.31 8.42 -13.40
N GLY A 38 17.07 8.15 -13.83
CA GLY A 38 16.02 9.17 -14.01
C GLY A 38 15.23 9.42 -12.73
N LYS A 39 14.69 8.36 -12.11
CA LYS A 39 13.86 8.47 -10.89
C LYS A 39 14.08 7.26 -9.97
N LEU A 40 14.42 7.51 -8.71
CA LEU A 40 14.53 6.45 -7.70
C LEU A 40 13.17 5.77 -7.48
N TRP A 41 13.20 4.54 -6.97
CA TRP A 41 11.98 3.88 -6.52
C TRP A 41 11.35 4.66 -5.37
N THR A 42 10.02 4.61 -5.26
CA THR A 42 9.32 5.23 -4.13
C THR A 42 9.65 4.45 -2.85
N MET A 43 10.31 5.11 -1.90
CA MET A 43 10.39 4.58 -0.53
C MET A 43 9.00 4.70 0.09
N ARG A 44 8.35 3.56 0.31
CA ARG A 44 6.97 3.48 0.82
C ARG A 44 6.93 2.58 2.04
N GLN A 45 6.72 3.18 3.21
CA GLN A 45 6.66 2.43 4.47
C GLN A 45 5.24 1.96 4.74
N TYR A 46 5.13 0.66 5.05
CA TYR A 46 3.89 0.07 5.54
C TYR A 46 3.68 0.44 7.00
N ALA A 47 2.58 1.13 7.29
CA ALA A 47 2.28 1.65 8.61
C ALA A 47 0.77 1.77 8.84
N GLY A 48 0.38 1.65 10.10
CA GLY A 48 -1.00 1.69 10.56
C GLY A 48 -1.10 0.75 11.75
N PHE A 49 -1.45 1.28 12.92
CA PHE A 49 -1.67 0.48 14.13
C PHE A 49 -2.49 1.30 15.13
N THR A 50 -3.12 0.61 16.07
CA THR A 50 -3.95 1.16 17.14
C THR A 50 -5.18 1.95 16.68
N SER A 51 -5.05 3.23 16.33
CA SER A 51 -6.18 4.12 16.03
C SER A 51 -5.86 5.01 14.83
N ALA A 52 -6.89 5.62 14.25
CA ALA A 52 -6.72 6.56 13.14
C ALA A 52 -5.82 7.75 13.52
N ALA A 53 -5.98 8.29 14.74
CA ALA A 53 -5.20 9.44 15.21
C ALA A 53 -3.71 9.12 15.42
N GLU A 54 -3.38 7.97 16.02
CA GLU A 54 -1.99 7.55 16.20
C GLU A 54 -1.35 7.14 14.87
N SER A 55 -2.12 6.52 13.97
CA SER A 55 -1.66 6.22 12.60
C SER A 55 -1.40 7.50 11.82
N ASN A 56 -2.26 8.52 11.93
CA ASN A 56 -2.03 9.85 11.35
C ASN A 56 -0.72 10.48 11.85
N LYS A 57 -0.51 10.48 13.18
CA LYS A 57 0.73 10.98 13.79
C LYS A 57 1.96 10.26 13.23
N ARG A 58 1.87 8.94 13.03
CA ARG A 58 2.93 8.16 12.39
C ARG A 58 3.14 8.56 10.93
N TYR A 59 2.07 8.78 10.16
CA TYR A 59 2.18 9.20 8.76
C TYR A 59 2.81 10.57 8.61
N ARG A 60 2.40 11.55 9.43
CA ARG A 60 3.03 12.88 9.46
C ARG A 60 4.51 12.79 9.78
N TYR A 61 4.89 12.00 10.80
CA TYR A 61 6.30 11.73 11.09
C TYR A 61 7.04 11.16 9.87
N LEU A 62 6.47 10.20 9.16
CA LEU A 62 7.12 9.61 7.97
C LEU A 62 7.29 10.65 6.85
N ILE A 63 6.27 11.48 6.61
CA ILE A 63 6.33 12.58 5.63
C ILE A 63 7.43 13.57 6.02
N ASP A 64 7.53 13.94 7.30
CA ASP A 64 8.57 14.84 7.81
C ASP A 64 9.99 14.24 7.65
N GLN A 65 10.11 12.91 7.61
CA GLN A 65 11.36 12.21 7.28
C GLN A 65 11.60 12.06 5.76
N GLY A 66 10.77 12.67 4.92
CA GLY A 66 10.90 12.67 3.45
C GLY A 66 10.19 11.52 2.74
N VAL A 67 9.36 10.74 3.43
CA VAL A 67 8.56 9.67 2.79
C VAL A 67 7.35 10.28 2.08
N MET A 68 7.35 10.22 0.76
CA MET A 68 6.25 10.73 -0.07
C MET A 68 5.19 9.67 -0.43
N GLY A 69 5.42 8.41 -0.04
CA GLY A 69 4.51 7.29 -0.25
C GLY A 69 4.06 6.67 1.06
N LEU A 70 2.77 6.77 1.37
CA LEU A 70 2.18 6.10 2.53
C LEU A 70 1.61 4.74 2.11
N SER A 71 1.77 3.71 2.94
CA SER A 71 1.04 2.45 2.76
C SER A 71 0.28 2.10 4.02
N ILE A 72 -1.04 2.07 3.92
CA ILE A 72 -1.95 1.87 5.04
C ILE A 72 -2.12 0.38 5.30
N ALA A 73 -1.90 -0.01 6.55
CA ALA A 73 -2.26 -1.30 7.10
C ALA A 73 -3.60 -1.19 7.84
N PHE A 74 -4.63 -1.91 7.39
CA PHE A 74 -5.93 -1.94 8.08
C PHE A 74 -6.00 -3.10 9.05
N ASP A 75 -6.79 -2.97 10.12
CA ASP A 75 -7.00 -4.08 11.06
C ASP A 75 -7.85 -5.21 10.43
N LEU A 76 -7.89 -6.36 11.10
CA LEU A 76 -8.61 -7.52 10.58
C LEU A 76 -10.13 -7.28 10.44
N PRO A 77 -10.83 -6.65 11.39
CA PRO A 77 -12.24 -6.28 11.23
C PRO A 77 -12.50 -5.43 9.97
N THR A 78 -11.71 -4.38 9.73
CA THR A 78 -11.84 -3.54 8.53
C THR A 78 -11.61 -4.33 7.24
N GLN A 79 -10.64 -5.27 7.25
CA GLN A 79 -10.35 -6.14 6.10
C GLN A 79 -11.47 -7.13 5.80
N THR A 80 -12.17 -7.59 6.84
CA THR A 80 -13.22 -8.62 6.75
C THR A 80 -14.65 -8.05 6.71
N GLY A 81 -14.80 -6.73 6.83
CA GLY A 81 -16.08 -6.03 6.70
C GLY A 81 -16.91 -5.98 7.99
N TYR A 82 -16.25 -6.01 9.15
CA TYR A 82 -16.90 -5.82 10.44
C TYR A 82 -16.57 -4.45 11.04
N ASP A 83 -17.59 -3.79 11.59
CA ASP A 83 -17.41 -2.63 12.45
C ASP A 83 -16.77 -3.02 13.79
N SER A 84 -16.14 -2.05 14.46
CA SER A 84 -15.38 -2.28 15.69
C SER A 84 -16.25 -2.72 16.88
N ASP A 85 -17.56 -2.49 16.85
CA ASP A 85 -18.51 -2.95 17.86
C ASP A 85 -19.12 -4.33 17.56
N HIS A 86 -18.80 -4.91 16.40
CA HIS A 86 -19.28 -6.24 16.03
C HIS A 86 -18.66 -7.32 16.93
N ALA A 87 -19.47 -8.31 17.35
CA ALA A 87 -19.03 -9.36 18.27
C ALA A 87 -17.80 -10.14 17.78
N LEU A 88 -17.65 -10.33 16.46
CA LEU A 88 -16.49 -11.01 15.84
C LEU A 88 -15.23 -10.14 15.75
N ALA A 89 -15.33 -8.83 15.98
CA ALA A 89 -14.19 -7.91 15.95
C ALA A 89 -13.43 -7.86 17.29
N ILE A 90 -14.06 -8.30 18.38
CA ILE A 90 -13.52 -8.22 19.74
C ILE A 90 -12.14 -8.90 19.80
N GLY A 91 -11.13 -8.13 20.22
CA GLY A 91 -9.75 -8.61 20.38
C GLY A 91 -8.85 -8.41 19.15
N GLU A 92 -9.40 -8.00 18.01
CA GLU A 92 -8.64 -7.75 16.77
C GLU A 92 -8.63 -6.28 16.33
N ILE A 93 -9.48 -5.44 16.95
CA ILE A 93 -9.57 -3.99 16.69
C ILE A 93 -8.21 -3.33 16.92
N GLY A 94 -7.69 -2.67 15.88
CA GLY A 94 -6.45 -1.90 15.95
C GLY A 94 -5.15 -2.69 16.20
N LYS A 95 -5.22 -4.02 16.23
CA LYS A 95 -4.09 -4.88 16.65
C LYS A 95 -3.03 -5.05 15.56
N VAL A 96 -3.47 -5.25 14.32
CA VAL A 96 -2.61 -5.50 13.15
C VAL A 96 -2.64 -4.36 12.13
N GLY A 97 -3.40 -3.30 12.41
CA GLY A 97 -3.61 -2.18 11.50
C GLY A 97 -4.47 -1.10 12.13
N VAL A 98 -4.86 -0.10 11.34
CA VAL A 98 -5.81 0.94 11.75
C VAL A 98 -7.25 0.44 11.58
N PRO A 99 -8.14 0.63 12.58
CA PRO A 99 -9.57 0.40 12.43
C PRO A 99 -10.20 1.55 11.63
N ILE A 100 -11.00 1.24 10.61
CA ILE A 100 -11.79 2.21 9.85
C ILE A 100 -13.22 1.68 9.70
N CYS A 101 -14.16 2.26 10.44
CA CYS A 101 -15.58 1.87 10.40
C CYS A 101 -16.41 2.87 9.58
N SER A 102 -15.92 4.10 9.45
CA SER A 102 -16.66 5.20 8.84
C SER A 102 -15.76 6.16 8.07
N LEU A 103 -16.40 7.05 7.31
CA LEU A 103 -15.72 8.18 6.69
C LEU A 103 -15.01 9.07 7.72
N ALA A 104 -15.56 9.23 8.93
CA ALA A 104 -14.96 10.05 9.98
C ALA A 104 -13.58 9.52 10.40
N ASP A 105 -13.41 8.19 10.44
CA ASP A 105 -12.12 7.58 10.76
C ASP A 105 -11.08 7.84 9.67
N MET A 106 -11.51 7.80 8.40
CA MET A 106 -10.64 8.15 7.26
C MET A 106 -10.23 9.63 7.28
N GLU A 107 -11.15 10.52 7.68
CA GLU A 107 -10.86 11.95 7.86
C GLU A 107 -9.83 12.18 8.96
N ILE A 108 -9.95 11.48 10.10
CA ILE A 108 -8.96 11.53 11.18
C ILE A 108 -7.61 10.98 10.69
N LEU A 109 -7.62 9.87 9.95
CA LEU A 109 -6.42 9.22 9.44
C LEU A 109 -5.58 10.15 8.56
N PHE A 110 -6.24 11.02 7.79
CA PHE A 110 -5.61 11.98 6.87
C PHE A 110 -5.70 13.44 7.31
N GLN A 111 -6.03 13.69 8.59
CA GLN A 111 -6.04 15.03 9.13
C GLN A 111 -4.66 15.69 8.97
N ASP A 112 -4.64 16.92 8.47
CA ASP A 112 -3.42 17.70 8.16
C ASP A 112 -2.47 17.05 7.13
N ILE A 113 -2.94 16.07 6.35
CA ILE A 113 -2.19 15.48 5.23
C ILE A 113 -2.87 15.86 3.91
N GLN A 114 -2.17 16.58 3.05
CA GLN A 114 -2.65 16.95 1.71
C GLN A 114 -2.55 15.75 0.77
N LEU A 115 -3.69 15.15 0.43
CA LEU A 115 -3.79 13.90 -0.32
C LEU A 115 -3.31 13.99 -1.79
N ASP A 116 -3.23 15.19 -2.36
CA ASP A 116 -2.68 15.46 -3.70
C ASP A 116 -1.15 15.54 -3.72
N ARG A 117 -0.50 15.62 -2.55
CA ARG A 117 0.96 15.71 -2.42
C ARG A 117 1.63 14.40 -2.03
N VAL A 118 0.85 13.43 -1.56
CA VAL A 118 1.34 12.12 -1.15
C VAL A 118 0.72 11.05 -2.01
N SER A 119 1.47 9.98 -2.28
CA SER A 119 0.88 8.80 -2.89
C SER A 119 0.36 7.85 -1.81
N VAL A 120 -0.91 7.47 -1.86
CA VAL A 120 -1.55 6.60 -0.86
C VAL A 120 -1.74 5.18 -1.40
N SER A 121 -1.12 4.21 -0.75
CA SER A 121 -1.36 2.78 -1.01
C SER A 121 -2.24 2.20 0.08
N MET A 122 -3.29 1.48 -0.29
CA MET A 122 -4.20 0.79 0.62
C MET A 122 -4.08 -0.71 0.41
N THR A 123 -3.55 -1.42 1.40
CA THR A 123 -3.48 -2.89 1.41
C THR A 123 -4.83 -3.42 1.89
N ILE A 124 -5.80 -3.44 0.98
CA ILE A 124 -7.20 -3.81 1.25
C ILE A 124 -7.80 -4.51 0.02
N ASN A 125 -8.66 -5.52 0.26
CA ASN A 125 -9.21 -6.40 -0.78
C ASN A 125 -10.73 -6.50 -0.70
N SER A 126 -11.28 -7.37 0.15
CA SER A 126 -12.73 -7.64 0.22
C SER A 126 -13.57 -6.37 0.40
N THR A 127 -13.09 -5.42 1.20
CA THR A 127 -13.76 -4.14 1.47
C THR A 127 -13.19 -2.96 0.65
N ALA A 128 -12.33 -3.23 -0.34
CA ALA A 128 -11.58 -2.21 -1.07
C ALA A 128 -12.43 -1.09 -1.66
N ALA A 129 -13.59 -1.43 -2.24
CA ALA A 129 -14.50 -0.45 -2.82
C ALA A 129 -15.00 0.58 -1.80
N ILE A 130 -15.26 0.15 -0.56
CA ILE A 130 -15.74 1.00 0.54
C ILE A 130 -14.62 1.95 0.98
N LEU A 131 -13.43 1.41 1.24
CA LEU A 131 -12.30 2.21 1.71
C LEU A 131 -11.79 3.19 0.63
N LEU A 132 -11.86 2.80 -0.65
CA LEU A 132 -11.60 3.71 -1.77
C LEU A 132 -12.64 4.84 -1.83
N ALA A 133 -13.91 4.55 -1.60
CA ALA A 133 -14.94 5.59 -1.52
C ALA A 133 -14.66 6.56 -0.36
N PHE A 134 -14.27 6.06 0.82
CA PHE A 134 -13.89 6.91 1.94
C PHE A 134 -12.69 7.80 1.61
N LEU A 135 -11.61 7.25 1.04
CA LEU A 135 -10.43 8.04 0.66
C LEU A 135 -10.79 9.16 -0.34
N VAL A 136 -11.60 8.84 -1.35
CA VAL A 136 -12.08 9.81 -2.33
C VAL A 136 -12.88 10.92 -1.67
N VAL A 137 -13.85 10.59 -0.82
CA VAL A 137 -14.70 11.60 -0.18
C VAL A 137 -13.90 12.43 0.82
N THR A 138 -12.92 11.84 1.53
CA THR A 138 -11.97 12.58 2.36
C THR A 138 -11.18 13.60 1.54
N ALA A 139 -10.73 13.25 0.33
CA ALA A 139 -10.06 14.18 -0.58
C ALA A 139 -10.99 15.29 -1.08
N GLU A 140 -12.23 14.95 -1.46
CA GLU A 140 -13.23 15.94 -1.88
C GLU A 140 -13.52 16.97 -0.77
N LYS A 141 -13.58 16.54 0.50
CA LYS A 141 -13.71 17.44 1.66
C LYS A 141 -12.49 18.33 1.87
N GLN A 142 -11.30 17.91 1.41
CA GLN A 142 -10.10 18.75 1.33
C GLN A 142 -10.08 19.65 0.07
N SER A 143 -11.16 19.67 -0.72
CA SER A 143 -11.24 20.37 -2.03
C SER A 143 -10.25 19.86 -3.07
N ILE A 144 -9.88 18.57 -3.00
CA ILE A 144 -8.97 17.90 -3.93
C ILE A 144 -9.80 17.09 -4.95
N SER A 145 -9.58 17.34 -6.24
CA SER A 145 -10.19 16.54 -7.31
C SER A 145 -9.65 15.11 -7.32
N ARG A 146 -10.51 14.15 -7.70
CA ARG A 146 -10.15 12.73 -7.84
C ARG A 146 -8.99 12.51 -8.81
N ASP A 147 -8.86 13.36 -9.83
CA ASP A 147 -7.78 13.30 -10.82
C ASP A 147 -6.39 13.61 -10.23
N ASN A 148 -6.35 14.29 -9.08
CA ASN A 148 -5.11 14.62 -8.39
C ASN A 148 -4.71 13.55 -7.36
N LEU A 149 -5.53 12.53 -7.14
CA LEU A 149 -5.19 11.43 -6.24
C LEU A 149 -4.23 10.47 -6.93
N ASN A 150 -3.12 10.19 -6.27
CA ASN A 150 -2.14 9.21 -6.72
C ASN A 150 -2.05 8.07 -5.70
N GLY A 151 -2.16 6.83 -6.15
CA GLY A 151 -2.20 5.73 -5.20
C GLY A 151 -2.38 4.35 -5.80
N THR A 152 -2.57 3.39 -4.91
CA THR A 152 -2.86 2.01 -5.26
C THR A 152 -3.85 1.46 -4.25
N VAL A 153 -4.82 0.70 -4.73
CA VAL A 153 -5.63 -0.18 -3.89
C VAL A 153 -5.27 -1.59 -4.29
N GLN A 154 -4.98 -2.47 -3.33
CA GLN A 154 -4.51 -3.82 -3.64
C GLN A 154 -5.55 -4.56 -4.50
N ASN A 155 -6.81 -4.62 -4.04
CA ASN A 155 -7.97 -5.08 -4.80
C ASN A 155 -7.74 -6.37 -5.63
N ASP A 156 -6.96 -7.30 -5.09
CA ASP A 156 -6.74 -8.62 -5.67
C ASP A 156 -7.44 -9.62 -4.79
N VAL A 157 -8.71 -9.90 -5.11
CA VAL A 157 -9.54 -10.83 -4.34
C VAL A 157 -9.17 -12.28 -4.62
N LEU A 158 -8.56 -12.59 -5.78
CA LEU A 158 -8.24 -13.97 -6.14
C LEU A 158 -7.16 -14.54 -5.22
N LYS A 159 -6.13 -13.74 -4.89
CA LYS A 159 -5.09 -14.19 -3.97
C LYS A 159 -5.59 -14.45 -2.55
N GLU A 160 -6.65 -13.77 -2.09
CA GLU A 160 -7.22 -13.99 -0.74
C GLU A 160 -7.75 -15.42 -0.54
N TYR A 161 -8.13 -16.10 -1.63
CA TYR A 161 -8.56 -17.50 -1.57
C TYR A 161 -7.39 -18.49 -1.60
N ILE A 162 -6.19 -18.03 -1.95
CA ILE A 162 -5.01 -18.87 -2.20
C ILE A 162 -3.94 -18.70 -1.11
N ALA A 163 -3.76 -17.49 -0.57
CA ALA A 163 -2.66 -17.12 0.32
C ALA A 163 -3.02 -15.99 1.31
#